data_AF-A0A951P6Y5-F1
#
_entry.id   AF-A0A951P6Y5-F1
#
_cell.length_a   1.000
_cell.length_b   1.000
_cell.length_c   1.000
_cell.angle_alpha   90.00
_cell.angle_beta   90.00
_cell.angle_gamma   90.00
#
_symmetry.space_group_name_H-M   'P 1'
#
loop_
_entity.id
_entity.type
_entity.pdbx_description
1 polymer ?
#
loop_
_entity_poly.entity_id
_entity_poly.type
_entity_poly.pdbx_seq_one_letter_code
_entity_poly.pdbx_strand_id
1 'polypeptide(L)'
;MKILAFVASVLLAVTLPAIAAEYQGKTSDGRRLPARVYSYATGGMFEAEVEFRGDLAILYFVNGGQLAIRLSWPMIHDPKNIVGYGRVGQLPLGRALSIGIGTDPALAGSITLGGGSFSDMWSIQLLSDSPL
;
A
#
# COMPACT_ATOMS: atom_id res chain seq x y z
N MET A 1 -39.88 44.37 -10.67
CA MET A 1 -39.10 43.47 -11.56
C MET A 1 -37.63 43.58 -11.17
N LYS A 2 -36.77 42.55 -11.21
CA LYS A 2 -36.99 41.09 -11.19
C LYS A 2 -35.62 40.43 -10.89
N ILE A 3 -35.47 39.85 -9.70
CA ILE A 3 -34.53 38.76 -9.35
C ILE A 3 -33.01 39.05 -9.39
N LEU A 4 -32.41 38.92 -8.20
CA LEU A 4 -31.10 38.37 -7.83
C LEU A 4 -30.16 37.83 -8.94
N ALA A 5 -28.86 38.10 -8.76
CA ALA A 5 -27.79 37.20 -9.19
C ALA A 5 -26.79 36.99 -8.03
N PHE A 6 -27.06 35.98 -7.20
CA PHE A 6 -26.20 35.56 -6.10
C PHE A 6 -25.50 34.27 -6.53
N VAL A 7 -24.18 34.29 -6.73
CA VAL A 7 -23.37 33.06 -6.83
C VAL A 7 -22.10 33.28 -6.02
N ALA A 8 -22.17 32.93 -4.74
CA ALA A 8 -20.97 32.74 -3.95
C ALA A 8 -20.22 31.52 -4.50
N SER A 9 -19.02 31.73 -5.05
CA SER A 9 -18.09 30.65 -5.37
C SER A 9 -17.53 30.05 -4.09
N VAL A 10 -18.36 29.28 -3.39
CA VAL A 10 -17.90 28.32 -2.39
C VAL A 10 -17.06 27.30 -3.15
N LEU A 11 -15.73 27.46 -3.05
CA LEU A 11 -14.76 26.42 -3.37
C LEU A 11 -14.99 25.27 -2.41
N LEU A 12 -16.03 24.48 -2.70
CA LEU A 12 -16.23 23.17 -2.10
C LEU A 12 -15.16 22.25 -2.70
N ALA A 13 -13.94 22.41 -2.21
CA ALA A 13 -12.93 21.38 -2.29
C ALA A 13 -13.50 20.21 -1.49
N VAL A 14 -14.26 19.36 -2.18
CA VAL A 14 -14.71 18.07 -1.68
C VAL A 14 -13.43 17.24 -1.55
N THR A 15 -12.76 17.42 -0.42
CA THR A 15 -11.82 16.44 0.09
C THR A 15 -12.63 15.18 0.28
N LEU A 16 -12.55 14.29 -0.72
CA LEU A 16 -12.92 12.90 -0.54
C LEU A 16 -12.37 12.46 0.82
N PRO A 17 -13.16 11.79 1.68
CA PRO A 17 -12.62 11.29 2.93
C PRO A 17 -11.44 10.40 2.58
N ALA A 18 -10.22 10.89 2.83
CA ALA A 18 -9.02 10.11 2.64
C ALA A 18 -9.13 8.97 3.64
N ILE A 19 -9.42 7.78 3.14
CA ILE A 19 -9.60 6.57 3.93
C ILE A 19 -8.20 6.15 4.40
N ALA A 20 -7.66 6.87 5.37
CA ALA A 20 -6.34 6.66 5.95
C ALA A 20 -6.22 5.25 6.54
N ALA A 21 -5.01 4.67 6.51
CA ALA A 21 -4.77 3.49 7.33
C ALA A 21 -4.82 3.91 8.80
N GLU A 22 -5.72 3.32 9.59
CA GLU A 22 -5.98 3.76 10.97
C GLU A 22 -5.54 2.71 12.00
N TYR A 23 -4.78 3.13 13.01
CA TYR A 23 -4.49 2.34 14.19
C TYR A 23 -4.87 3.12 15.46
N GLN A 24 -5.70 2.52 16.32
CA GLN A 24 -6.13 3.12 17.59
C GLN A 24 -6.65 4.59 17.46
N GLY A 25 -7.42 4.92 16.42
CA GLY A 25 -7.92 6.27 16.19
C GLY A 25 -6.90 7.26 15.62
N LYS A 26 -5.75 6.79 15.13
CA LYS A 26 -4.68 7.61 14.52
C LYS A 26 -4.36 7.14 13.10
N THR A 27 -4.08 8.10 12.22
CA THR A 27 -3.55 7.80 10.89
C THR A 27 -2.12 7.26 10.97
N SER A 28 -1.88 6.19 10.21
CA SER A 28 -0.60 5.52 10.00
C SER A 28 0.09 5.97 8.71
N ASP A 29 -0.55 6.86 7.95
CA ASP A 29 -0.15 7.21 6.59
C ASP A 29 1.17 8.01 6.52
N GLY A 30 1.91 7.81 5.43
CA GLY A 30 3.11 8.60 5.09
C GLY A 30 4.35 8.32 5.95
N ARG A 31 4.27 7.37 6.90
CA ARG A 31 5.40 6.89 7.70
C ARG A 31 5.95 5.60 7.11
N ARG A 32 7.27 5.49 6.99
CA ARG A 32 7.93 4.21 6.72
C ARG A 32 8.19 3.46 8.01
N LEU A 33 7.77 2.21 8.05
CA LEU A 33 7.83 1.35 9.22
C LEU A 33 8.52 0.04 8.86
N PRO A 34 9.50 -0.44 9.65
CA PRO A 34 10.17 -1.71 9.36
C PRO A 34 9.18 -2.87 9.54
N ALA A 35 9.19 -3.82 8.60
CA ALA A 35 8.25 -4.93 8.53
C ALA A 35 8.90 -6.23 8.02
N ARG A 36 8.28 -7.35 8.39
CA ARG A 36 8.38 -8.61 7.65
C ARG A 36 7.12 -8.78 6.83
N VAL A 37 7.28 -9.25 5.60
CA VAL A 37 6.16 -9.47 4.68
C VAL A 37 6.21 -10.88 4.10
N TYR A 38 5.07 -11.55 4.11
CA TYR A 38 4.89 -12.90 3.60
C TYR A 38 4.08 -12.88 2.31
N SER A 39 4.57 -13.57 1.28
CA SER A 39 3.88 -13.73 0.01
C SER A 39 3.20 -15.08 -0.08
N TYR A 40 1.87 -15.09 -0.22
CA TYR A 40 1.13 -16.34 -0.43
C TYR A 40 1.32 -16.91 -1.85
N ALA A 41 1.82 -16.11 -2.80
CA ALA A 41 2.18 -16.56 -4.15
C ALA A 41 3.43 -17.46 -4.16
N THR A 42 4.46 -17.08 -3.41
CA THR A 42 5.78 -17.73 -3.44
C THR A 42 6.08 -18.56 -2.19
N GLY A 43 5.28 -18.41 -1.14
CA GLY A 43 5.57 -18.96 0.19
C GLY A 43 6.76 -18.29 0.90
N GLY A 44 7.30 -17.20 0.33
CA GLY A 44 8.49 -16.51 0.81
C GLY A 44 8.20 -15.49 1.90
N MET A 45 9.15 -15.34 2.84
CA MET A 45 9.20 -14.28 3.83
C MET A 45 10.32 -13.30 3.46
N PHE A 46 10.03 -12.00 3.53
CA PHE A 46 10.95 -10.93 3.11
C PHE A 46 11.02 -9.83 4.17
N GLU A 47 12.16 -9.17 4.31
CA GLU A 47 12.29 -7.94 5.08
C GLU A 47 12.06 -6.73 4.17
N ALA A 48 11.28 -5.76 4.66
CA ALA A 48 10.87 -4.57 3.93
C ALA A 48 10.60 -3.40 4.87
N GLU A 49 10.54 -2.18 4.34
CA GLU A 49 9.78 -1.08 4.95
C GLU A 49 8.37 -1.06 4.34
N VAL A 50 7.36 -0.69 5.12
CA VAL A 50 6.01 -0.41 4.62
C VAL A 50 5.65 1.05 4.86
N GLU A 51 5.03 1.68 3.88
CA GLU A 51 4.39 2.98 3.99
C GLU A 51 2.91 2.85 3.66
N PHE A 52 2.05 3.23 4.60
CA PHE A 52 0.62 3.27 4.35
C PHE A 52 0.23 4.58 3.64
N ARG A 53 -0.70 4.47 2.68
CA ARG A 53 -1.28 5.59 1.94
C ARG A 53 -2.74 5.28 1.68
N GLY A 54 -3.58 5.60 2.66
CA GLY A 54 -5.00 5.31 2.61
C GLY A 54 -5.29 3.82 2.67
N ASP A 55 -6.00 3.31 1.65
CA ASP A 55 -6.30 1.89 1.49
C ASP A 55 -5.15 1.09 0.82
N LEU A 56 -3.96 1.69 0.66
CA LEU A 56 -2.77 1.07 0.10
C LEU A 56 -1.66 0.91 1.15
N ALA A 57 -0.87 -0.15 0.99
CA ALA A 57 0.42 -0.33 1.62
C ALA A 57 1.49 -0.44 0.52
N ILE A 58 2.50 0.42 0.56
CA ILE A 58 3.66 0.38 -0.34
C ILE A 58 4.80 -0.29 0.40
N LEU A 59 5.20 -1.46 -0.09
CA LEU A 59 6.32 -2.25 0.41
C LEU A 59 7.59 -1.84 -0.32
N TYR A 60 8.67 -1.60 0.42
CA TYR A 60 10.01 -1.30 -0.05
C TYR A 60 10.96 -2.41 0.42
N PHE A 61 11.31 -3.33 -0.47
CA PHE A 61 12.14 -4.48 -0.14
C PHE A 61 13.63 -4.11 -0.07
N VAL A 62 14.40 -4.81 0.78
CA VAL A 62 15.85 -4.55 0.98
C VAL A 62 16.67 -4.67 -0.32
N ASN A 63 16.21 -5.44 -1.31
CA ASN A 63 16.85 -5.56 -2.64
C ASN A 63 16.52 -4.38 -3.60
N GLY A 64 15.82 -3.34 -3.14
CA GLY A 64 15.40 -2.19 -3.94
C GLY A 64 14.10 -2.38 -4.71
N GLY A 65 13.47 -3.54 -4.64
CA GLY A 65 12.13 -3.77 -5.20
C GLY A 65 11.05 -2.97 -4.46
N GLN A 66 9.95 -2.66 -5.15
CA GLN A 66 8.77 -2.04 -4.54
C GLN A 66 7.49 -2.76 -4.96
N LEU A 67 6.49 -2.80 -4.08
CA LEU A 67 5.17 -3.37 -4.36
C LEU A 67 4.08 -2.57 -3.64
N ALA A 68 3.12 -2.04 -4.39
CA ALA A 68 1.89 -1.52 -3.82
C ALA A 68 0.83 -2.63 -3.72
N ILE A 69 0.28 -2.84 -2.53
CA ILE A 69 -0.87 -3.73 -2.28
C ILE A 69 -2.04 -2.90 -1.75
N ARG A 70 -3.27 -3.35 -2.02
CA ARG A 70 -4.49 -2.80 -1.41
C ARG A 70 -4.76 -3.53 -0.10
N LEU A 71 -4.93 -2.79 0.99
CA LEU A 71 -5.30 -3.36 2.28
C LEU A 71 -6.68 -4.04 2.19
N SER A 72 -6.82 -5.17 2.85
CA SER A 72 -8.11 -5.84 3.05
C SER A 72 -9.07 -5.00 3.90
N TRP A 73 -8.52 -4.27 4.87
CA TRP A 73 -9.20 -3.33 5.74
C TRP A 73 -8.30 -2.10 5.95
N PRO A 74 -8.81 -0.87 5.82
CA PRO A 74 -8.04 0.33 6.16
C PRO A 74 -7.76 0.45 7.66
N MET A 75 -8.63 -0.11 8.50
CA MET A 75 -8.41 -0.18 9.95
C MET A 75 -7.44 -1.31 10.29
N ILE A 76 -6.27 -0.96 10.81
CA ILE A 76 -5.27 -1.89 11.34
C ILE A 76 -5.74 -2.31 12.74
N HIS A 77 -6.20 -3.55 12.86
CA HIS A 77 -6.55 -4.13 14.17
C HIS A 77 -5.35 -4.75 14.88
N ASP A 78 -4.46 -5.42 14.12
CA ASP A 78 -3.26 -6.07 14.64
C ASP A 78 -2.03 -5.65 13.78
N PRO A 79 -1.08 -4.87 14.34
CA PRO A 79 0.16 -4.50 13.65
C PRO A 79 1.03 -5.68 13.22
N LYS A 80 0.84 -6.86 13.82
CA LYS A 80 1.59 -8.08 13.51
C LYS A 80 0.89 -8.96 12.46
N ASN A 81 -0.33 -8.62 12.04
CA ASN A 81 -1.12 -9.37 11.06
C ASN A 81 -2.00 -8.44 10.19
N ILE A 82 -1.35 -7.61 9.38
CA ILE A 82 -2.02 -6.74 8.40
C ILE A 82 -2.08 -7.49 7.06
N VAL A 83 -3.27 -7.61 6.46
CA VAL A 83 -3.46 -8.35 5.21
C VAL A 83 -3.81 -7.40 4.06
N GLY A 84 -3.20 -7.61 2.90
CA GLY A 84 -3.55 -6.91 1.67
C GLY A 84 -3.36 -7.76 0.40
N TYR A 85 -3.86 -7.24 -0.73
CA TYR A 85 -3.86 -7.91 -2.02
C TYR A 85 -3.18 -7.04 -3.08
N GLY A 86 -2.18 -7.61 -3.75
CA GLY A 86 -1.45 -6.96 -4.83
C GLY A 86 -0.61 -7.98 -5.56
N ARG A 87 -0.65 -7.94 -6.89
CA ARG A 87 0.23 -8.79 -7.68
C ARG A 87 1.61 -8.17 -7.69
N VAL A 88 2.59 -9.03 -7.49
CA VAL A 88 3.94 -8.80 -7.95
C VAL A 88 3.89 -8.76 -9.48
N GLY A 89 3.59 -7.57 -9.98
CA GLY A 89 4.18 -7.07 -11.21
C GLY A 89 5.68 -6.86 -10.97
N GLN A 90 6.39 -7.96 -10.68
CA GLN A 90 7.71 -8.12 -11.28
C GLN A 90 8.61 -9.10 -10.44
N LEU A 91 9.84 -8.70 -10.05
CA LEU A 91 10.84 -9.38 -9.16
C LEU A 91 12.30 -9.63 -9.70
N PRO A 92 13.26 -8.67 -9.91
CA PRO A 92 14.66 -9.05 -10.20
C PRO A 92 15.37 -9.57 -8.93
N LEU A 93 15.81 -10.82 -8.95
CA LEU A 93 16.52 -11.49 -7.86
C LEU A 93 17.98 -11.75 -8.23
N GLY A 94 18.71 -10.69 -8.56
CA GLY A 94 20.12 -10.75 -8.96
C GLY A 94 20.35 -11.18 -10.41
N ARG A 95 21.63 -11.35 -10.77
CA ARG A 95 22.14 -11.37 -12.16
C ARG A 95 21.68 -12.52 -13.06
N ALA A 96 20.91 -13.49 -12.57
CA ALA A 96 20.53 -14.69 -13.31
C ALA A 96 19.05 -15.12 -13.15
N LEU A 97 18.24 -14.42 -12.36
CA LEU A 97 16.83 -14.78 -12.14
C LEU A 97 15.92 -13.56 -12.28
N SER A 98 15.28 -13.49 -13.44
CA SER A 98 14.12 -12.65 -13.69
C SER A 98 12.84 -13.48 -13.59
N ILE A 99 12.30 -13.60 -12.37
CA ILE A 99 10.83 -13.54 -12.21
C ILE A 99 10.51 -12.04 -12.31
N GLY A 100 10.91 -11.37 -13.40
CA GLY A 100 11.62 -10.09 -13.25
C GLY A 100 10.75 -8.84 -13.24
N ILE A 101 11.01 -7.82 -12.41
CA ILE A 101 10.50 -6.43 -12.62
C ILE A 101 11.45 -5.86 -13.69
N GLY A 102 10.91 -5.13 -14.66
CA GLY A 102 11.73 -4.17 -15.41
C GLY A 102 12.26 -3.10 -14.46
N THR A 103 13.59 -2.94 -14.39
CA THR A 103 14.26 -1.89 -13.61
C THR A 103 14.21 -0.53 -14.33
N ASP A 104 13.04 -0.18 -14.84
CA ASP A 104 12.79 1.06 -15.58
C ASP A 104 11.83 1.93 -14.74
N PRO A 105 12.20 3.18 -14.40
CA PRO A 105 11.27 4.10 -13.73
C PRO A 105 9.99 4.39 -14.54
N ALA A 106 9.98 4.14 -15.86
CA ALA A 106 8.76 4.16 -16.67
C ALA A 106 7.87 2.91 -16.50
N LEU A 107 8.39 1.81 -15.93
CA LEU A 107 7.65 0.56 -15.66
C LEU A 107 7.25 0.39 -14.18
N ALA A 108 7.46 1.40 -13.33
CA ALA A 108 6.96 1.44 -11.94
C ALA A 108 5.41 1.52 -11.83
N GLY A 109 4.67 1.20 -12.91
CA GLY A 109 3.32 1.70 -13.17
C GLY A 109 2.25 0.68 -13.56
N SER A 110 2.54 -0.62 -13.68
CA SER A 110 1.47 -1.62 -13.86
C SER A 110 1.01 -2.20 -12.52
N ILE A 111 0.42 -1.34 -11.67
CA ILE A 111 -0.22 -1.76 -10.42
C ILE A 111 -1.44 -2.63 -10.77
N THR A 112 -1.24 -3.95 -10.86
CA THR A 112 -2.35 -4.90 -10.92
C THR A 112 -2.80 -5.17 -9.49
N LEU A 113 -3.68 -4.31 -8.98
CA LEU A 113 -4.36 -4.49 -7.71
C LEU A 113 -5.00 -5.90 -7.70
N GLY A 114 -4.66 -6.69 -6.68
CA GLY A 114 -5.06 -8.09 -6.61
C GLY A 114 -6.57 -8.23 -6.46
N GLY A 115 -7.18 -9.17 -7.19
CA GLY A 115 -8.63 -9.36 -7.20
C GLY A 115 -9.18 -10.11 -5.98
N GLY A 116 -8.46 -10.14 -4.86
CA GLY A 116 -8.78 -10.93 -3.67
C GLY A 116 -8.42 -12.42 -3.76
N SER A 117 -7.70 -12.85 -4.80
CA SER A 117 -7.18 -14.23 -4.88
C SER A 117 -6.14 -14.50 -3.80
N PHE A 118 -6.08 -15.74 -3.30
CA PHE A 118 -5.03 -16.19 -2.38
C PHE A 118 -3.62 -16.03 -2.99
N SER A 119 -3.48 -16.21 -4.31
CA SER A 119 -2.24 -15.93 -5.05
C SER A 119 -1.81 -14.47 -5.02
N ASP A 120 -2.74 -13.55 -4.79
CA ASP A 120 -2.48 -12.11 -4.80
C ASP A 120 -2.27 -11.59 -3.36
N MET A 121 -2.34 -12.46 -2.34
CA MET A 121 -2.38 -12.09 -0.93
C MET A 121 -0.98 -11.91 -0.32
N TRP A 122 -0.88 -10.93 0.57
CA TRP A 122 0.29 -10.62 1.37
C TRP A 122 -0.11 -10.42 2.82
N SER A 123 0.72 -10.90 3.74
CA SER A 123 0.66 -10.54 5.17
C SER A 123 1.85 -9.64 5.51
N ILE A 124 1.61 -8.60 6.31
CA ILE A 124 2.59 -7.63 6.79
C ILE A 124 2.59 -7.70 8.32
N GLN A 125 3.78 -7.90 8.88
CA GLN A 125 4.05 -7.86 10.32
C GLN A 125 5.01 -6.72 10.60
N LEU A 126 4.55 -5.67 11.30
CA LEU A 126 5.42 -4.56 11.70
C LEU A 126 6.42 -5.03 12.76
N LEU A 127 7.71 -4.74 12.53
CA LEU A 127 8.81 -5.14 13.41
C LEU A 127 8.97 -4.22 14.62
N SER A 128 8.52 -2.98 14.51
CA SER A 128 8.51 -2.06 15.64
C SER A 128 7.29 -2.31 16.54
N ASP A 129 7.48 -2.16 17.84
CA ASP A 129 6.40 -1.99 18.83
C ASP A 129 6.10 -0.50 19.09
N SER A 130 6.74 0.40 18.33
CA SER A 130 6.43 1.83 18.36
C SER A 130 5.00 2.09 17.84
N PRO A 131 4.26 3.05 18.42
CA PRO A 131 2.91 3.35 17.98
C PRO A 131 2.91 3.87 16.54
N LEU A 132 1.98 3.33 15.75
CA LEU A 132 1.58 3.82 14.43
C LEU A 132 1.16 5.30 14.49
#